data_AF-A0A0Q9IKA9-F1
#
_entry.id   AF-A0A0Q9IKA9-F1
#
_cell.length_a   1.000
_cell.length_b   1.000
_cell.length_c   1.000
_cell.angle_alpha   90.00
_cell.angle_beta   90.00
_cell.angle_gamma   90.00
#
_symmetry.space_group_name_H-M   'P 1'
#
loop_
_entity.id
_entity.type
_entity.pdbx_description
1 polymer ?
#
loop_
_entity_poly.entity_id
_entity_poly.type
_entity_poly.pdbx_seq_one_letter_code
_entity_poly.pdbx_strand_id
1 'polypeptide(L)'
;MSNDDAVIARGLNVGLRHLLVAAIVHHAGKNCGGDQMGRMREALLAEIGRLAFKAESDNGGDADLTAAMRNALTMLLDAAYRDAEARLARNSEILQ
;
A
#
# COMPACT_ATOMS: atom_id res chain seq x y z
N MET A 1 9.11 13.66 -19.90
CA MET A 1 7.85 13.18 -19.30
C MET A 1 6.92 14.36 -19.17
N SER A 2 5.66 14.23 -19.60
CA SER A 2 4.68 15.33 -19.58
C SER A 2 4.29 15.66 -18.13
N ASN A 3 3.96 16.92 -17.86
CA ASN A 3 3.49 17.36 -16.55
C ASN A 3 2.18 16.64 -16.16
N ASP A 4 1.38 16.25 -17.16
CA ASP A 4 0.11 15.52 -16.99
C ASP A 4 0.33 14.09 -16.47
N ASP A 5 1.37 13.40 -16.94
CA ASP A 5 1.73 12.05 -16.46
C ASP A 5 2.09 12.09 -14.96
N ALA A 6 2.77 13.15 -14.52
CA ALA A 6 3.15 13.34 -13.13
C ALA A 6 1.96 13.69 -12.21
N VAL A 7 0.93 14.34 -12.74
CA VAL A 7 -0.32 14.64 -12.01
C VAL A 7 -1.17 13.38 -11.88
N ILE A 8 -1.33 12.62 -12.97
CA ILE A 8 -2.09 11.36 -12.98
C ILE A 8 -1.44 10.34 -12.02
N ALA A 9 -0.11 10.18 -12.07
CA ALA A 9 0.61 9.30 -11.16
C ALA A 9 0.44 9.69 -9.69
N ARG A 10 0.45 10.99 -9.37
CA ARG A 10 0.17 11.47 -8.01
C ARG A 10 -1.26 11.18 -7.57
N GLY A 11 -2.24 11.44 -8.42
CA GLY A 11 -3.65 11.15 -8.14
C GLY A 11 -3.91 9.67 -7.87
N LEU A 12 -3.32 8.80 -8.70
CA LEU A 12 -3.40 7.34 -8.55
C LEU A 12 -2.78 6.88 -7.23
N ASN A 13 -1.60 7.40 -6.87
CA ASN A 13 -0.93 7.08 -5.61
C ASN A 13 -1.74 7.49 -4.37
N VAL A 14 -2.37 8.67 -4.40
CA VAL A 14 -3.22 9.14 -3.30
C VAL A 14 -4.49 8.27 -3.17
N GLY A 15 -5.14 7.98 -4.30
CA GLY A 15 -6.34 7.13 -4.33
C GLY A 15 -6.08 5.71 -3.83
N LEU A 16 -5.00 5.09 -4.32
CA LEU A 16 -4.60 3.75 -3.90
C LEU A 16 -4.28 3.69 -2.40
N ARG A 17 -3.59 4.70 -1.86
CA ARG A 17 -3.31 4.78 -0.42
C ARG A 17 -4.60 4.82 0.40
N HIS A 18 -5.58 5.64 0.00
CA HIS A 18 -6.86 5.71 0.72
C HIS A 18 -7.63 4.40 0.70
N LEU A 19 -7.65 3.69 -0.43
CA LEU A 19 -8.29 2.37 -0.53
C LEU A 19 -7.60 1.35 0.39
N LEU A 20 -6.27 1.34 0.44
CA LEU A 20 -5.51 0.46 1.34
C LEU A 20 -5.81 0.78 2.82
N VAL A 21 -5.81 2.05 3.21
CA VAL A 21 -6.19 2.45 4.58
C VAL A 21 -7.60 1.97 4.93
N ALA A 22 -8.57 2.20 4.04
CA ALA A 22 -9.96 1.81 4.26
C ALA A 22 -10.10 0.28 4.40
N ALA A 23 -9.41 -0.49 3.55
CA ALA A 23 -9.39 -1.94 3.63
C ALA A 23 -8.79 -2.44 4.96
N ILE A 24 -7.66 -1.84 5.39
CA ILE A 24 -6.98 -2.17 6.66
C ILE A 24 -7.86 -1.89 7.86
N VAL A 25 -8.44 -0.69 7.94
CA VAL A 25 -9.36 -0.32 9.03
C VAL A 25 -10.62 -1.19 9.03
N HIS A 26 -11.21 -1.44 7.87
CA HIS A 26 -12.42 -2.26 7.74
C HIS A 26 -12.18 -3.71 8.16
N HIS A 27 -11.06 -4.30 7.75
CA HIS A 27 -10.71 -5.67 8.10
C HIS A 27 -10.39 -5.82 9.59
N ALA A 28 -9.71 -4.82 10.18
CA ALA A 28 -9.46 -4.76 11.61
C ALA A 28 -10.74 -4.64 12.45
N GLY A 29 -11.71 -3.85 11.98
CA GLY A 29 -12.98 -3.64 12.68
C GLY A 29 -13.96 -4.83 12.59
N LYS A 30 -13.78 -5.76 11.64
CA LYS A 30 -14.72 -6.87 11.42
C LYS A 30 -14.39 -8.16 12.16
N ASN A 31 -13.18 -8.37 12.70
CA ASN A 31 -12.81 -9.62 13.36
C ASN A 31 -11.91 -9.42 14.58
N CYS A 32 -12.30 -10.06 15.68
CA CYS A 32 -11.64 -10.04 16.98
C CYS A 32 -10.25 -10.71 16.92
N GLY A 33 -9.19 -9.95 17.20
CA GLY A 33 -7.84 -10.48 17.46
C GLY A 33 -6.77 -9.43 17.17
N GLY A 34 -6.01 -9.02 18.20
CA GLY A 34 -5.12 -7.85 18.22
C GLY A 34 -3.95 -7.81 17.23
N ASP A 35 -3.91 -8.71 16.25
CA ASP A 35 -2.82 -8.81 15.26
C ASP A 35 -3.33 -8.98 13.80
N GLN A 36 -4.62 -8.73 13.54
CA GLN A 36 -5.20 -8.90 12.20
C GLN A 36 -4.64 -7.89 11.18
N MET A 37 -4.33 -6.67 11.61
CA MET A 37 -3.70 -5.67 10.75
C MET A 37 -2.29 -6.08 10.34
N GLY A 38 -1.50 -6.59 11.28
CA GLY A 38 -0.14 -7.09 11.04
C GLY A 38 -0.15 -8.18 9.98
N ARG A 39 -1.00 -9.20 10.15
CA ARG A 39 -1.17 -10.29 9.17
C ARG A 39 -1.59 -9.81 7.78
N MET A 40 -2.47 -8.82 7.69
CA MET A 40 -2.89 -8.30 6.38
C MET A 40 -1.77 -7.49 5.71
N ARG A 41 -1.00 -6.73 6.48
CA ARG A 41 0.20 -6.06 5.97
C ARG A 41 1.22 -7.08 5.44
N GLU A 42 1.48 -8.15 6.19
CA GLU A 42 2.40 -9.20 5.77
C GLU A 42 1.95 -9.91 4.49
N ALA A 43 0.66 -10.24 4.38
CA ALA A 43 0.09 -10.82 3.17
C ALA A 43 0.26 -9.89 1.95
N LEU A 44 0.01 -8.59 2.12
CA LEU A 44 0.19 -7.60 1.06
C LEU A 44 1.66 -7.41 0.69
N LEU A 45 2.58 -7.42 1.66
CA LEU A 45 4.03 -7.40 1.38
C LEU A 45 4.47 -8.63 0.59
N ALA A 46 3.95 -9.82 0.93
CA ALA A 46 4.24 -11.04 0.20
C ALA A 46 3.76 -10.94 -1.26
N GLU A 47 2.57 -10.39 -1.50
CA GLU A 47 2.10 -10.17 -2.88
C GLU A 47 2.93 -9.14 -3.63
N ILE A 48 3.30 -8.03 -2.99
CA ILE A 48 4.21 -7.05 -3.60
C ILE A 48 5.54 -7.71 -3.99
N GLY A 49 6.09 -8.56 -3.13
CA GLY A 49 7.32 -9.31 -3.42
C GLY A 49 7.20 -10.24 -4.64
N ARG A 50 6.02 -10.83 -4.83
CA ARG A 50 5.68 -11.71 -5.98
C ARG A 50 5.44 -10.96 -7.29
N LEU A 51 5.26 -9.64 -7.27
CA LEU A 51 5.10 -8.86 -8.49
C LEU A 51 6.36 -8.95 -9.35
N ALA A 52 6.20 -9.51 -10.55
CA ALA A 52 7.19 -9.48 -11.62
C ALA A 52 6.58 -8.70 -12.79
N PHE A 53 7.18 -7.56 -13.15
CA PHE A 53 6.82 -6.82 -14.35
C PHE A 53 7.78 -7.24 -15.47
N LYS A 54 7.26 -7.95 -16.47
CA LYS A 54 7.93 -8.02 -17.78
C LYS A 54 7.54 -6.75 -18.52
N ALA A 55 8.52 -5.95 -18.89
CA ALA A 55 8.29 -4.64 -19.47
C ALA A 55 9.06 -4.50 -20.78
N GLU A 56 8.98 -5.47 -21.70
CA GLU A 56 9.60 -5.47 -23.05
C GLU A 56 10.77 -4.48 -23.21
N SER A 57 11.78 -4.58 -22.33
CA SER A 57 12.99 -3.79 -22.44
C SER A 57 14.11 -4.71 -22.84
N ASP A 58 14.52 -4.61 -24.10
CA ASP A 58 15.63 -5.38 -24.70
C ASP A 58 16.98 -5.24 -23.96
N ASN A 59 17.08 -4.34 -22.97
CA ASN A 59 18.33 -3.96 -22.29
C ASN A 59 18.35 -4.20 -20.77
N GLY A 60 17.47 -5.04 -20.21
CA GLY A 60 17.49 -5.35 -18.77
C GLY A 60 16.82 -4.31 -17.87
N GLY A 61 16.15 -3.30 -18.45
CA GLY A 61 15.36 -2.29 -17.72
C GLY A 61 14.14 -2.88 -16.98
N ASP A 62 13.71 -4.08 -17.36
CA ASP A 62 12.58 -4.81 -16.74
C ASP A 62 12.81 -5.11 -15.25
N ALA A 63 14.03 -5.49 -14.88
CA ALA A 63 14.39 -5.83 -13.51
C ALA A 63 14.39 -4.58 -12.61
N ASP A 64 14.95 -3.48 -13.11
CA ASP A 64 15.02 -2.20 -12.39
C ASP A 64 13.64 -1.56 -12.23
N LEU A 65 12.80 -1.63 -13.27
CA LEU A 65 11.41 -1.15 -13.19
C LEU A 65 10.57 -1.98 -12.21
N THR A 66 10.73 -3.31 -12.22
CA THR A 66 10.08 -4.19 -11.25
C THR A 66 10.52 -3.87 -9.82
N ALA A 67 11.82 -3.63 -9.59
CA ALA A 67 12.33 -3.24 -8.28
C ALA A 67 11.79 -1.87 -7.82
N ALA A 68 11.81 -0.87 -8.70
CA ALA A 68 11.27 0.46 -8.42
C ALA A 68 9.77 0.41 -8.07
N MET A 69 8.98 -0.36 -8.81
CA MET A 69 7.55 -0.53 -8.55
C MET A 69 7.29 -1.22 -7.21
N ARG A 70 8.03 -2.29 -6.89
CA ARG A 70 7.93 -2.98 -5.59
C ARG A 70 8.28 -2.07 -4.42
N ASN A 71 9.31 -1.24 -4.57
CA ASN A 71 9.69 -0.25 -3.56
C ASN A 71 8.59 0.80 -3.36
N ALA A 72 8.04 1.34 -4.45
CA ALA A 72 6.96 2.33 -4.38
C ALA A 72 5.69 1.75 -3.71
N LEU A 73 5.30 0.53 -4.05
CA LEU A 73 4.14 -0.13 -3.44
C LEU A 73 4.36 -0.45 -1.96
N THR A 74 5.56 -0.89 -1.58
CA THR A 74 5.93 -1.11 -0.17
C THR A 74 5.82 0.19 0.62
N MET A 75 6.35 1.30 0.10
CA MET A 75 6.25 2.61 0.76
C MET A 75 4.79 3.07 0.93
N LEU A 76 3.95 2.85 -0.09
CA LEU A 76 2.52 3.18 -0.02
C LEU A 76 1.78 2.33 1.02
N LEU A 77 2.07 1.03 1.07
CA LEU A 77 1.50 0.12 2.05
C LEU A 77 1.90 0.51 3.48
N ASP A 78 3.17 0.82 3.72
CA ASP A 78 3.65 1.24 5.04
C ASP A 78 3.00 2.56 5.48
N ALA A 79 2.84 3.53 4.57
CA ALA A 79 2.15 4.77 4.86
C ALA A 79 0.66 4.52 5.19
N ALA A 80 0.00 3.64 4.44
CA ALA A 80 -1.39 3.26 4.69
C ALA A 80 -1.56 2.54 6.03
N TYR A 81 -0.64 1.65 6.37
CA TYR A 81 -0.65 0.92 7.63
C TYR A 81 -0.53 1.87 8.84
N ARG A 82 0.42 2.81 8.82
CA ARG A 82 0.58 3.82 9.88
C ARG A 82 -0.65 4.72 10.04
N ASP A 83 -1.28 5.14 8.93
CA ASP A 83 -2.52 5.94 9.00
C ASP A 83 -3.68 5.11 9.58
N ALA A 84 -3.78 3.82 9.23
CA ALA A 84 -4.77 2.92 9.80
C ALA A 84 -4.57 2.72 11.32
N GLU A 85 -3.33 2.54 11.79
CA GLU A 85 -3.02 2.46 13.23
C GLU A 85 -3.42 3.74 13.95
N ALA A 86 -3.07 4.90 13.39
CA ALA A 86 -3.42 6.19 13.97
C ALA A 86 -4.95 6.41 14.02
N ARG A 87 -5.71 5.94 13.02
CA ARG A 87 -7.18 5.99 13.00
C ARG A 87 -7.80 5.10 14.06
N LEU A 88 -7.30 3.88 14.23
CA LEU A 88 -7.81 2.97 15.26
C LEU A 88 -7.50 3.48 16.67
N ALA A 89 -6.30 4.03 16.90
CA ALA A 89 -5.96 4.66 18.18
C ALA A 89 -6.94 5.79 18.52
N ARG A 90 -7.17 6.73 17.59
CA ARG A 90 -8.16 7.81 17.78
C ARG A 90 -9.58 7.30 18.02
N ASN A 91 -10.02 6.27 17.31
CA ASN A 91 -11.35 5.69 17.53
C ASN A 91 -11.49 5.04 18.91
N SER A 92 -10.39 4.52 19.45
CA SER A 92 -10.34 3.92 20.80
C SER A 92 -10.44 5.00 21.90
N GLU A 93 -9.87 6.19 21.67
CA GLU A 93 -9.93 7.34 22.58
C GLU A 93 -11.32 8.00 22.63
N ILE A 94 -12.07 7.99 21.52
CA ILE A 94 -13.42 8.59 21.44
C ILE A 94 -14.50 7.71 22.12
N LEU A 95 -14.24 6.41 22.28
CA LEU A 95 -15.16 5.45 22.89
C LEU A 95 -14.96 5.30 24.43
N GLN A 96 -14.01 6.03 25.02
CA GLN A 96 -13.80 6.12 26.48
C GLN A 96 -14.54 7.33 27.07
#